data_AF-A0A352R6D2-F1
#
_entry.id   AF-A0A352R6D2-F1
#
_cell.length_a   1.000
_cell.length_b   1.000
_cell.length_c   1.000
_cell.angle_alpha   90.00
_cell.angle_beta   90.00
_cell.angle_gamma   90.00
#
_symmetry.space_group_name_H-M   'P 1'
#
loop_
_entity.id
_entity.type
_entity.pdbx_description
1 polymer ?
#
loop_
_entity_poly.entity_id
_entity_poly.type
_entity_poly.pdbx_seq_one_letter_code
_entity_poly.pdbx_strand_id
1 'polypeptide(L)'
;MERVVIVNAGGRGALSAEKGSYDGLVTRLEREIGQVTWAPVRPDEKVAVVTVVNSVESMRALLCETDLVVFVTAGMLGEADRVKEQHPRIKVVVMTGLIPRDRVIILDSGWATKELVKTLLTSI
;
A
#
# COMPACT_ATOMS: atom_id res chain seq x y z
N MET A 1 2.16 -2.26 -17.35
CA MET A 1 1.95 -3.03 -16.12
C MET A 1 2.62 -2.27 -14.99
N GLU A 2 1.85 -1.85 -13.98
CA GLU A 2 2.37 -1.10 -12.83
C GLU A 2 3.24 -2.01 -11.95
N ARG A 3 4.33 -1.47 -11.40
CA ARG A 3 5.21 -2.18 -10.46
C ARG A 3 4.89 -1.72 -9.04
N VAL A 4 4.44 -2.66 -8.23
CA VAL A 4 3.95 -2.42 -6.87
C VAL A 4 4.88 -3.08 -5.87
N VAL A 5 5.40 -2.31 -4.91
CA VAL A 5 6.20 -2.84 -3.81
C VAL A 5 5.39 -2.77 -2.53
N ILE A 6 5.17 -3.92 -1.88
CA ILE A 6 4.53 -4.01 -0.56
C ILE A 6 5.64 -4.14 0.49
N VAL A 7 5.67 -3.23 1.45
CA VAL A 7 6.67 -3.18 2.52
C VAL A 7 6.07 -3.72 3.80
N ASN A 8 6.43 -4.94 4.16
CA ASN A 8 6.11 -5.59 5.43
C ASN A 8 7.24 -5.35 6.45
N ALA A 9 7.36 -4.10 6.91
CA ALA A 9 8.37 -3.70 7.89
C ALA A 9 7.75 -2.80 8.97
N GLY A 10 8.43 -2.68 10.11
CA GLY A 10 8.00 -1.85 11.23
C GLY A 10 6.94 -2.49 12.12
N GLY A 11 6.26 -1.67 12.92
CA GLY A 11 5.26 -2.13 13.88
C GLY A 11 4.46 -1.00 14.54
N ARG A 12 3.52 -1.39 15.38
CA ARG A 12 2.71 -0.50 16.22
C ARG A 12 2.31 -1.22 17.50
N GLY A 13 2.83 -0.75 18.64
CA GLY A 13 2.56 -1.37 19.93
C GLY A 13 2.95 -2.84 19.96
N ALA A 14 2.01 -3.74 20.29
CA ALA A 14 2.27 -5.17 20.34
C ALA A 14 2.40 -5.86 18.96
N LEU A 15 1.88 -5.22 17.90
CA LEU A 15 1.87 -5.74 16.53
C LEU A 15 3.15 -5.34 15.80
N SER A 16 3.87 -6.28 15.21
CA SER A 16 5.04 -6.00 14.38
C SER A 16 5.12 -6.93 13.17
N ALA A 17 5.75 -6.46 12.10
CA ALA A 17 6.04 -7.27 10.92
C ALA A 17 6.94 -8.46 11.27
N GLU A 18 7.95 -8.25 12.13
CA GLU A 18 8.85 -9.32 12.60
C GLU A 18 8.13 -10.46 13.34
N LYS A 19 7.01 -10.15 14.02
CA LYS A 19 6.18 -11.16 14.70
C LYS A 19 5.16 -11.81 13.77
N GLY A 20 5.21 -11.52 12.47
CA GLY A 20 4.25 -12.00 11.47
C GLY A 20 2.83 -11.45 11.66
N SER A 21 2.67 -10.36 12.45
CA SER A 21 1.34 -9.83 12.78
C SER A 21 0.57 -9.30 11.55
N TYR A 22 1.28 -9.03 10.45
CA TYR A 22 0.73 -8.47 9.22
C TYR A 22 0.78 -9.44 8.03
N ASP A 23 1.31 -10.66 8.19
CA ASP A 23 1.55 -11.59 7.07
C ASP A 23 0.27 -12.01 6.35
N GLY A 24 -0.81 -12.20 7.12
CA GLY A 24 -2.14 -12.49 6.55
C GLY A 24 -2.68 -11.34 5.70
N LEU A 25 -2.44 -10.10 6.12
CA LEU A 25 -2.82 -8.91 5.35
C LEU A 25 -1.97 -8.78 4.09
N VAL A 26 -0.65 -8.97 4.21
CA VAL A 26 0.31 -8.90 3.10
C VAL A 26 -0.03 -9.94 2.03
N THR A 27 -0.22 -11.20 2.42
CA THR A 27 -0.62 -12.29 1.52
C THR A 27 -1.92 -11.95 0.78
N ARG A 28 -2.91 -11.39 1.50
CA ARG A 28 -4.16 -10.98 0.89
C ARG A 28 -3.93 -9.84 -0.12
N LEU A 29 -3.21 -8.78 0.25
CA LEU A 29 -2.95 -7.65 -0.63
C LEU A 29 -2.19 -8.06 -1.89
N GLU A 30 -1.15 -8.88 -1.74
CA GLU A 30 -0.39 -9.43 -2.85
C GLU A 30 -1.29 -10.18 -3.83
N ARG A 31 -2.18 -11.04 -3.31
CA ARG A 31 -3.13 -11.79 -4.12
C ARG A 31 -4.13 -10.88 -4.83
N GLU A 32 -4.79 -9.98 -4.11
CA GLU A 32 -5.83 -9.12 -4.69
C GLU A 32 -5.25 -8.21 -5.78
N ILE A 33 -4.11 -7.55 -5.52
CA ILE A 33 -3.45 -6.67 -6.49
C ILE A 33 -2.90 -7.48 -7.67
N GLY A 34 -2.27 -8.62 -7.41
CA GLY A 34 -1.69 -9.49 -8.43
C GLY A 34 -2.70 -10.23 -9.30
N GLN A 35 -4.00 -10.16 -8.98
CA GLN A 35 -5.10 -10.76 -9.76
C GLN A 35 -5.88 -9.73 -10.58
N VAL A 36 -5.67 -8.42 -10.37
CA VAL A 36 -6.37 -7.39 -11.17
C VAL A 36 -5.89 -7.45 -12.62
N THR A 37 -6.83 -7.50 -13.56
CA THR A 37 -6.57 -7.51 -15.00
C THR A 37 -7.17 -6.28 -15.70
N TRP A 38 -6.69 -5.96 -16.90
CA TRP A 38 -7.19 -4.85 -17.73
C TRP A 38 -8.56 -5.15 -18.37
N ALA A 39 -9.38 -6.00 -17.76
CA ALA A 39 -10.71 -6.30 -18.27
C ALA A 39 -11.58 -5.02 -18.33
N PRO A 40 -12.39 -4.83 -19.40
CA PRO A 40 -12.67 -5.77 -20.48
C PRO A 40 -11.70 -5.71 -21.68
N VAL A 41 -10.70 -4.82 -21.67
CA VAL A 41 -9.85 -4.54 -22.84
C VAL A 41 -8.83 -5.66 -23.08
N ARG A 42 -8.21 -6.18 -22.01
CA ARG A 42 -7.24 -7.28 -22.07
C ARG A 42 -7.41 -8.19 -20.84
N PRO A 43 -8.30 -9.19 -20.90
CA PRO A 43 -8.69 -9.98 -19.73
C PRO A 43 -7.55 -10.83 -19.15
N ASP A 44 -6.57 -11.19 -19.98
CA ASP A 44 -5.43 -12.03 -19.56
C ASP A 44 -4.20 -11.21 -19.12
N GLU A 45 -4.23 -9.87 -19.30
CA GLU A 45 -3.11 -9.01 -18.92
C GLU A 45 -3.31 -8.46 -17.51
N LYS A 46 -2.36 -8.75 -16.62
CA LYS A 46 -2.34 -8.21 -15.26
C LYS A 46 -2.05 -6.72 -15.27
N VAL A 47 -2.74 -5.99 -14.39
CA VAL A 47 -2.52 -4.54 -14.21
C VAL A 47 -1.20 -4.29 -13.50
N ALA A 48 -0.81 -5.16 -12.57
CA ALA A 48 0.34 -4.97 -11.71
C ALA A 48 1.21 -6.22 -11.53
N VAL A 49 2.51 -5.99 -11.29
CA VAL A 49 3.45 -6.96 -10.69
C VAL A 49 3.69 -6.53 -9.26
N VAL A 50 3.52 -7.46 -8.33
CA VAL A 50 3.69 -7.20 -6.91
C VAL A 50 4.99 -7.83 -6.42
N THR A 51 5.78 -7.06 -5.69
CA THR A 51 6.95 -7.54 -4.97
C THR A 51 6.78 -7.23 -3.49
N VAL A 52 6.81 -8.26 -2.64
CA VAL A 52 6.79 -8.09 -1.18
C VAL A 52 8.22 -8.01 -0.66
N VAL A 53 8.50 -7.00 0.17
CA VAL A 53 9.79 -6.82 0.84
C VAL A 53 9.60 -6.65 2.34
N ASN A 54 10.54 -7.18 3.12
CA ASN A 54 10.47 -7.17 4.59
C ASN A 54 11.38 -6.11 5.24
N SER A 55 11.95 -5.21 4.45
CA SER A 55 12.85 -4.16 4.94
C SER A 55 12.78 -2.90 4.08
N VAL A 56 13.20 -1.78 4.67
CA VAL A 56 13.28 -0.48 3.99
C VAL A 56 14.37 -0.49 2.93
N GLU A 57 15.48 -1.16 3.22
CA GLU A 57 16.64 -1.27 2.35
C GLU A 57 16.28 -2.00 1.06
N SER A 58 15.53 -3.11 1.16
CA SER A 58 15.03 -3.84 -0.01
C SER A 58 14.04 -3.02 -0.82
N MET A 59 13.17 -2.24 -0.17
CA MET A 59 12.29 -1.30 -0.87
C MET A 59 13.10 -0.23 -1.63
N ARG A 60 14.11 0.37 -0.99
CA ARG A 60 14.95 1.41 -1.58
C ARG A 60 15.68 0.92 -2.84
N ALA A 61 16.13 -0.32 -2.85
CA ALA A 61 16.76 -0.93 -4.02
C ALA A 61 15.82 -1.05 -5.24
N LEU A 62 14.50 -1.06 -5.02
CA LEU A 62 13.49 -1.22 -6.07
C LEU A 62 12.83 0.10 -6.50
N LEU A 63 13.08 1.21 -5.79
CA LEU A 63 12.36 2.48 -5.99
C LEU A 63 12.47 3.04 -7.41
N CYS A 64 13.62 2.90 -8.07
CA CYS A 64 13.82 3.39 -9.44
C CYS A 64 12.88 2.74 -10.47
N GLU A 65 12.36 1.58 -10.13
CA GLU A 65 11.52 0.74 -10.97
C GLU A 65 10.09 0.65 -10.45
N THR A 66 9.73 1.38 -9.41
CA THR A 66 8.45 1.22 -8.70
C THR A 66 7.49 2.36 -9.04
N ASP A 67 6.24 2.02 -9.35
CA ASP A 67 5.17 2.99 -9.58
C ASP A 67 4.37 3.27 -8.30
N LEU A 68 4.23 2.26 -7.42
CA LEU A 68 3.47 2.31 -6.18
C LEU A 68 4.19 1.59 -5.04
N VAL A 69 4.31 2.25 -3.89
CA VAL A 69 4.77 1.65 -2.63
C VAL A 69 3.63 1.59 -1.63
N VAL A 70 3.41 0.41 -1.05
CA VAL A 70 2.40 0.16 -0.02
C VAL A 70 3.08 -0.24 1.28
N PHE A 71 2.99 0.60 2.30
CA PHE A 71 3.46 0.29 3.65
C PHE A 71 2.31 -0.30 4.48
N VAL A 72 2.50 -1.49 5.06
CA VAL A 72 1.41 -2.18 5.78
C VAL A 72 1.37 -1.89 7.29
N THR A 73 2.27 -1.05 7.80
CA THR A 73 2.34 -0.73 9.23
C THR A 73 2.38 0.78 9.48
N ALA A 74 1.79 1.22 10.60
CA ALA A 74 1.80 2.64 10.99
C ALA A 74 3.18 3.15 11.39
N GLY A 75 4.07 2.26 11.87
CA GLY A 75 5.46 2.61 12.20
C GLY A 75 6.27 3.10 11.01
N MET A 76 5.76 2.91 9.79
CA MET A 76 6.41 3.31 8.54
C MET A 76 5.97 4.68 8.01
N LEU A 77 5.09 5.40 8.70
CA LEU A 77 4.62 6.72 8.24
C LEU A 77 5.76 7.69 7.92
N GLY A 78 6.77 7.78 8.78
CA GLY A 78 7.92 8.66 8.55
C GLY A 78 8.75 8.26 7.33
N GLU A 79 8.84 6.95 7.05
CA GLU A 79 9.54 6.47 5.85
C GLU A 79 8.70 6.69 4.58
N ALA A 80 7.38 6.52 4.68
CA ALA A 80 6.45 6.81 3.60
C ALA A 80 6.49 8.29 3.17
N ASP A 81 6.49 9.20 4.16
CA ASP A 81 6.61 10.65 3.93
C ASP A 81 7.95 10.95 3.21
N ARG A 82 9.07 10.38 3.67
CA ARG A 82 10.39 10.53 3.03
C ARG A 82 10.44 10.00 1.60
N VAL A 83 9.89 8.82 1.33
CA VAL A 83 9.84 8.24 -0.02
C VAL A 83 9.06 9.18 -0.95
N LYS A 84 7.95 9.75 -0.47
CA LYS A 84 7.14 10.66 -1.29
C LYS A 84 7.87 11.97 -1.60
N GLU A 85 8.59 12.52 -0.63
CA GLU A 85 9.41 13.72 -0.81
C GLU A 85 10.56 13.49 -1.81
N GLN A 86 11.27 12.37 -1.69
CA GLN A 86 12.43 12.02 -2.52
C GLN A 86 12.04 11.54 -3.92
N HIS A 87 10.88 10.90 -4.04
CA HIS A 87 10.37 10.34 -5.29
C HIS A 87 8.92 10.79 -5.56
N PRO A 88 8.71 12.07 -5.95
CA PRO A 88 7.36 12.64 -6.08
C PRO A 88 6.46 11.92 -7.09
N ARG A 89 7.06 11.23 -8.08
CA ARG A 89 6.34 10.47 -9.11
C ARG A 89 5.79 9.14 -8.60
N ILE A 90 6.34 8.60 -7.51
CA ILE A 90 5.89 7.34 -6.94
C ILE A 90 4.60 7.59 -6.14
N LYS A 91 3.61 6.71 -6.33
CA LYS A 91 2.42 6.67 -5.48
C LYS A 91 2.80 6.00 -4.16
N VAL A 92 2.44 6.60 -3.03
CA VAL A 92 2.76 6.04 -1.71
C VAL A 92 1.47 5.87 -0.93
N VAL A 93 1.23 4.68 -0.40
CA VAL A 93 0.06 4.33 0.39
C VAL A 93 0.53 3.71 1.71
N VAL A 94 -0.10 4.10 2.81
CA VAL A 94 0.13 3.48 4.12
C VAL A 94 -1.16 2.84 4.60
N MET A 95 -1.22 1.51 4.61
CA MET A 95 -2.36 0.72 5.05
C MET A 95 -2.20 0.33 6.51
N THR A 96 -2.65 1.19 7.42
CA THR A 96 -2.51 0.96 8.87
C THR A 96 -3.73 0.30 9.52
N GLY A 97 -4.79 0.02 8.75
CA GLY A 97 -6.10 -0.38 9.28
C GLY A 97 -6.85 0.73 10.03
N LEU A 98 -6.25 1.92 10.15
CA LEU A 98 -6.83 3.09 10.80
C LEU A 98 -6.68 4.30 9.86
N ILE A 99 -7.79 4.94 9.53
CA ILE A 99 -7.78 6.23 8.85
C ILE A 99 -7.42 7.29 9.91
N PRO A 100 -6.26 7.98 9.81
CA PRO A 100 -5.92 9.01 10.79
C PRO A 100 -6.96 10.13 10.72
N ARG A 101 -7.52 10.52 11.87
CA ARG A 101 -8.60 11.54 11.94
C ARG A 101 -8.12 12.95 11.54
N ASP A 102 -6.82 13.14 11.58
CA ASP A 102 -6.09 14.40 11.55
C ASP A 102 -5.22 14.54 10.29
N ARG A 103 -5.28 13.60 9.35
CA ARG A 103 -4.63 13.72 8.03
C ARG A 103 -5.66 13.75 6.91
N VAL A 104 -5.50 14.70 5.99
CA VAL A 104 -6.32 14.80 4.78
C VAL A 104 -5.97 13.65 3.83
N ILE A 105 -6.94 12.76 3.59
CA ILE A 105 -6.83 11.73 2.55
C ILE A 105 -7.43 12.30 1.26
N ILE A 106 -6.59 12.57 0.27
CA ILE A 106 -7.03 13.01 -1.06
C ILE A 106 -7.34 11.76 -1.87
N LEU A 107 -8.62 11.57 -2.19
CA LEU A 107 -9.10 10.48 -3.03
C LEU A 107 -9.40 11.02 -4.43
N ASP A 108 -8.95 10.30 -5.45
CA ASP A 108 -9.41 10.54 -6.81
C ASP A 108 -10.89 10.20 -6.94
N SER A 109 -11.64 10.95 -7.76
CA SER A 109 -13.07 10.71 -7.98
C SER A 109 -13.42 9.27 -8.40
N GLY A 110 -12.50 8.56 -9.06
CA GLY A 110 -12.67 7.16 -9.43
C GLY A 110 -12.64 6.17 -8.26
N TRP A 111 -12.19 6.60 -7.08
CA TRP A 111 -12.11 5.77 -5.87
C TRP A 111 -13.27 6.00 -4.90
N ALA A 112 -14.14 6.98 -5.15
CA ALA A 112 -15.28 7.31 -4.31
C ALA A 112 -16.39 6.25 -4.41
N THR A 113 -16.15 5.06 -3.87
CA THR A 113 -17.13 3.98 -3.76
C THR A 113 -17.99 4.15 -2.51
N LYS A 114 -19.22 3.61 -2.53
CA LYS A 114 -20.13 3.64 -1.38
C LYS A 114 -19.51 2.99 -0.14
N GLU A 115 -18.80 1.88 -0.32
CA GLU A 115 -18.06 1.17 0.73
C GLU A 115 -16.95 2.02 1.36
N LEU A 116 -16.22 2.79 0.55
CA LEU A 116 -15.19 3.70 1.05
C LEU A 116 -15.81 4.84 1.87
N VAL A 117 -16.88 5.47 1.36
CA VAL A 117 -17.62 6.52 2.09
C VAL A 117 -18.17 5.99 3.41
N LYS A 118 -18.73 4.77 3.42
CA LYS A 118 -19.22 4.12 4.64
C LYS A 118 -18.08 3.93 5.66
N THR A 119 -16.93 3.46 5.21
CA THR A 119 -15.75 3.23 6.06
C THR A 119 -15.21 4.54 6.66
N LEU A 120 -15.20 5.63 5.88
CA LEU A 120 -14.82 6.97 6.34
C LEU A 120 -15.76 7.47 7.44
N LEU A 121 -17.07 7.25 7.28
CA LEU A 121 -18.09 7.74 8.22
C LEU A 121 -18.18 6.90 9.51
N THR A 122 -17.93 5.60 9.44
CA THR A 122 -18.02 4.70 10.61
C THR A 122 -16.75 4.62 11.46
N SER A 123 -15.65 5.27 11.03
CA SER A 123 -14.38 5.30 11.77
C SER A 123 -14.28 6.48 12.76
N ILE A 124 -15.38 7.23 12.93
CA ILE A 124 -15.56 8.33 13.91
C ILE A 124 -16.18 7.76 15.19
#